data_AF-A0A4Y2HS46-F1
#
_entry.id   AF-A0A4Y2HS46-F1
#
_cell.length_a   1.000
_cell.length_b   1.000
_cell.length_c   1.000
_cell.angle_alpha   90.00
_cell.angle_beta   90.00
_cell.angle_gamma   90.00
#
_symmetry.space_group_name_H-M   'P 1'
#
loop_
_entity.id
_entity.type
_entity.pdbx_description
1 polymer ?
#
loop_
_entity_poly.entity_id
_entity_poly.type
_entity_poly.pdbx_seq_one_letter_code
_entity_poly.pdbx_strand_id
1 'polypeptide(L)'
;MGKKNSLEFQSCHLEPEKNAAEAIYKILEQWDLVNQVIAMSFDTTSVSTGRLNGTCTLLEDKIGRDLLWLACRHHTLELILAKVFTLCFGTSSFPEIPLFNRFKKVCHRIVRNNFQILEVTPELVSFEESALSSLTNILNETVKIP
;
A
#
# COMPACT_ATOMS: atom_id res chain seq x y z
N MET A 1 37.52 -25.71 10.06
CA MET A 1 36.19 -25.96 10.65
C MET A 1 35.45 -24.63 10.68
N GLY A 2 34.48 -24.44 9.78
CA GLY A 2 33.78 -23.17 9.63
C GLY A 2 32.67 -23.35 8.60
N LYS A 3 31.52 -23.84 9.05
CA LYS A 3 30.33 -23.93 8.20
C LYS A 3 29.78 -22.50 8.05
N LYS A 4 29.96 -21.93 6.85
CA LYS A 4 29.13 -20.83 6.38
C LYS A 4 27.72 -21.40 6.25
N ASN A 5 26.82 -20.98 7.13
CA ASN A 5 25.40 -21.16 6.90
C ASN A 5 25.00 -20.16 5.82
N SER A 6 25.16 -20.52 4.55
CA SER A 6 24.40 -19.86 3.49
C SER A 6 22.95 -20.24 3.71
N LEU A 7 22.11 -19.26 3.99
CA LEU A 7 20.69 -19.38 3.79
C LEU A 7 20.50 -19.56 2.28
N GLU A 8 20.54 -20.80 1.82
CA GLU A 8 20.09 -21.16 0.48
C GLU A 8 18.60 -20.80 0.44
N PHE A 9 18.27 -19.78 -0.35
CA PHE A 9 16.89 -19.55 -0.79
C PHE A 9 16.51 -20.75 -1.66
N GLN A 10 16.00 -21.80 -1.01
CA GLN A 10 15.36 -22.91 -1.70
C GLN A 10 14.06 -22.39 -2.30
N SER A 11 14.13 -22.06 -3.60
CA SER A 11 12.99 -21.91 -4.48
C SER A 11 12.28 -23.26 -4.60
N CYS A 12 11.35 -23.54 -3.68
CA CYS A 12 10.44 -24.68 -3.76
C CYS A 12 9.00 -24.16 -3.78
N HIS A 13 8.23 -24.62 -4.76
CA HIS A 13 6.84 -24.26 -5.08
C HIS A 13 5.90 -24.12 -3.86
N LEU A 14 5.91 -22.95 -3.23
CA LEU A 14 4.96 -22.55 -2.19
C LEU A 14 4.60 -21.09 -2.45
N GLU A 15 3.29 -20.83 -2.50
CA GLU A 15 2.70 -19.52 -2.77
C GLU A 15 3.34 -18.41 -1.91
N PRO A 16 3.63 -17.21 -2.46
CA PRO A 16 4.36 -16.13 -1.78
C PRO A 16 3.79 -15.78 -0.39
N GLU A 17 2.48 -15.86 -0.23
CA GLU A 17 1.76 -15.56 1.00
C GLU A 17 2.09 -16.54 2.13
N LYS A 18 2.19 -17.84 1.80
CA LYS A 18 2.54 -18.88 2.75
C LYS A 18 3.97 -18.69 3.26
N ASN A 19 4.88 -18.29 2.38
CA ASN A 19 6.27 -18.00 2.75
C ASN A 19 6.36 -16.78 3.67
N ALA A 20 5.59 -15.73 3.39
CA ALA A 20 5.57 -14.52 4.21
C ALA A 20 5.00 -14.78 5.61
N ALA A 21 3.84 -15.44 5.71
CA ALA A 21 3.20 -15.74 7.00
C ALA A 21 4.09 -16.63 7.88
N GLU A 22 4.72 -17.64 7.29
CA GLU A 22 5.66 -18.54 7.97
C GLU A 22 6.91 -17.81 8.48
N ALA A 23 7.48 -16.92 7.67
CA ALA A 23 8.65 -16.14 8.07
C ALA A 23 8.33 -15.19 9.22
N ILE A 24 7.17 -14.51 9.16
CA ILE A 24 6.70 -13.62 10.23
C ILE A 24 6.50 -14.42 11.52
N TYR A 25 5.79 -15.54 11.46
CA TYR A 25 5.53 -16.39 12.63
C TYR A 25 6.82 -16.86 13.30
N LYS A 26 7.82 -17.32 12.52
CA LYS A 26 9.13 -17.71 13.05
C LYS A 26 9.84 -16.60 13.80
N ILE A 27 9.75 -15.36 13.32
CA ILE A 27 10.33 -14.19 14.01
C ILE A 27 9.59 -13.93 15.33
N LEU A 28 8.26 -14.02 15.32
CA LEU A 28 7.45 -13.85 16.53
C LEU A 28 7.76 -14.92 17.59
N GLU A 29 7.98 -16.17 17.18
CA GLU A 29 8.43 -17.24 18.09
C GLU A 29 9.83 -16.96 18.63
N GLN A 30 10.77 -16.57 17.76
CA GLN A 30 12.14 -16.24 18.17
C GLN A 30 12.20 -15.09 19.17
N TRP A 31 11.25 -14.16 19.11
CA TRP A 31 11.19 -13.00 20.00
C TRP A 31 10.22 -13.19 21.19
N ASP A 32 9.58 -14.36 21.32
CA ASP A 32 8.56 -14.65 22.33
C ASP A 32 7.40 -13.62 22.36
N LEU A 33 6.98 -13.19 21.16
CA LEU A 33 5.95 -12.16 20.96
C LEU A 33 4.62 -12.70 20.45
N VAL A 34 4.50 -14.00 20.16
CA VAL A 34 3.27 -14.60 19.57
C VAL A 34 2.00 -14.22 20.36
N ASN A 35 2.10 -14.22 21.69
CA ASN A 35 0.97 -13.88 22.57
C ASN A 35 0.78 -12.36 22.80
N GLN A 36 1.72 -11.54 22.37
CA GLN A 36 1.72 -10.09 22.60
C GLN A 36 1.23 -9.28 21.39
N VAL A 37 1.29 -9.86 20.18
CA VAL A 37 0.85 -9.17 18.95
C VAL A 37 -0.67 -9.02 18.95
N ILE A 38 -1.22 -7.82 19.04
CA ILE A 38 -2.68 -7.60 19.01
C ILE A 38 -3.19 -7.09 17.67
N ALA A 39 -2.30 -6.63 16.79
CA ALA A 39 -2.62 -5.98 15.54
C ALA A 39 -1.53 -6.21 14.50
N MET A 40 -1.90 -6.10 13.22
CA MET A 40 -0.97 -6.11 12.10
C MET A 40 -1.31 -5.01 11.10
N SER A 41 -0.29 -4.34 10.58
CA SER A 41 -0.43 -3.32 9.54
C SER A 41 0.12 -3.85 8.22
N PHE A 42 -0.63 -3.67 7.13
CA PHE A 42 -0.28 -4.24 5.82
C PHE A 42 -0.80 -3.36 4.67
N ASP A 43 -0.17 -3.45 3.50
CA ASP A 43 -0.67 -2.90 2.24
C ASP A 43 -1.90 -3.68 1.76
N THR A 44 -2.92 -3.08 1.15
CA THR A 44 -4.14 -3.80 0.72
C THR A 44 -3.99 -4.49 -0.65
N THR A 45 -2.91 -5.25 -0.83
CA THR A 45 -2.71 -6.10 -2.00
C THR A 45 -3.38 -7.46 -1.77
N SER A 46 -3.77 -8.16 -2.84
CA SER A 46 -4.43 -9.48 -2.70
C SER A 46 -3.58 -10.52 -1.98
N VAL A 47 -2.25 -10.37 -2.06
CA VAL A 47 -1.23 -11.22 -1.41
C VAL A 47 -1.27 -11.07 0.12
N SER A 48 -1.62 -9.89 0.64
CA SER A 48 -1.75 -9.69 2.09
C SER A 48 -3.18 -10.00 2.59
N THR A 49 -4.21 -9.55 1.86
CA THR A 49 -5.61 -9.57 2.34
C THR A 49 -6.46 -10.73 1.81
N GLY A 50 -5.88 -11.65 1.05
CA GLY A 50 -6.61 -12.78 0.47
C GLY A 50 -7.39 -13.56 1.54
N ARG A 51 -8.72 -13.66 1.39
CA ARG A 51 -9.58 -14.32 2.39
C ARG A 51 -9.19 -15.78 2.67
N LEU A 52 -8.70 -16.50 1.66
CA LEU A 52 -8.36 -17.93 1.77
C LEU A 52 -6.86 -18.19 1.88
N ASN A 53 -6.04 -17.36 1.23
CA ASN A 53 -4.60 -17.58 1.09
C ASN A 53 -3.77 -16.32 1.33
N GLY A 54 -4.36 -15.25 1.87
CA GLY A 54 -3.65 -14.02 2.18
C GLY A 54 -2.70 -14.22 3.35
N THR A 55 -1.58 -13.49 3.32
CA THR A 55 -0.57 -13.53 4.39
C THR A 55 -1.17 -13.26 5.76
N CYS A 56 -2.12 -12.31 5.87
CA CYS A 56 -2.79 -11.97 7.12
C CYS A 56 -3.64 -13.12 7.65
N THR A 57 -4.49 -13.71 6.81
CA THR A 57 -5.32 -14.87 7.15
C THR A 57 -4.46 -16.05 7.62
N LEU A 58 -3.41 -16.38 6.86
CA LEU A 58 -2.52 -17.50 7.18
C LEU A 58 -1.72 -17.26 8.47
N LEU A 59 -1.43 -16.00 8.80
CA LEU A 59 -0.75 -15.64 10.04
C LEU A 59 -1.68 -15.78 11.26
N GLU A 60 -2.95 -15.37 11.14
CA GLU A 60 -3.95 -15.58 12.20
C GLU A 60 -4.20 -17.07 12.47
N ASP A 61 -4.32 -17.87 11.40
CA ASP A 61 -4.44 -19.34 11.50
C ASP A 61 -3.25 -19.95 12.27
N LYS A 62 -2.04 -19.42 12.08
CA LYS A 62 -0.83 -19.88 12.78
C LYS A 62 -0.75 -19.44 14.23
N ILE A 63 -1.13 -18.20 14.52
CA ILE A 63 -1.15 -17.67 15.89
C ILE A 63 -2.32 -18.30 16.68
N GLY A 64 -3.37 -18.75 15.99
CA GLY A 64 -4.55 -19.38 16.58
C GLY A 64 -5.55 -18.38 17.17
N ARG A 65 -5.50 -17.12 16.72
CA ARG A 65 -6.47 -16.07 17.10
C ARG A 65 -6.48 -14.92 16.11
N ASP A 66 -7.59 -14.19 16.14
CA ASP A 66 -7.77 -12.98 15.35
C ASP A 66 -6.87 -11.83 15.87
N LEU A 67 -6.39 -11.03 14.93
CA LEU A 67 -5.63 -9.81 15.15
C LEU A 67 -6.42 -8.61 14.61
N LEU A 68 -6.13 -7.41 15.13
CA LEU A 68 -6.67 -6.19 14.54
C LEU A 68 -5.96 -5.88 13.21
N TRP A 69 -6.70 -5.88 12.12
CA TRP A 69 -6.20 -5.55 10.79
C TRP A 69 -6.12 -4.04 10.57
N LEU A 70 -4.92 -3.52 10.38
CA LEU A 70 -4.64 -2.10 10.13
C LEU A 70 -4.20 -1.92 8.68
N ALA A 71 -5.17 -1.95 7.77
CA ALA A 71 -4.94 -1.66 6.36
C ALA A 71 -4.24 -0.30 6.17
N CYS A 72 -3.16 -0.28 5.39
CA CYS A 72 -2.35 0.90 5.16
C CYS A 72 -3.11 1.94 4.32
N ARG A 73 -3.55 3.03 4.98
CA ARG A 73 -4.23 4.15 4.31
C ARG A 73 -3.39 4.80 3.21
N HIS A 74 -2.06 4.73 3.29
CA HIS A 74 -1.21 5.23 2.20
C HIS A 74 -1.47 4.48 0.90
N HIS A 75 -1.68 3.17 0.94
CA HIS A 75 -1.96 2.40 -0.27
C HIS A 75 -3.34 2.74 -0.83
N THR A 76 -4.36 2.96 0.02
CA THR A 76 -5.66 3.47 -0.43
C THR A 76 -5.54 4.82 -1.13
N LEU A 77 -4.80 5.75 -0.53
CA LEU A 77 -4.55 7.07 -1.12
C LEU A 77 -3.75 6.98 -2.42
N GLU A 78 -2.76 6.08 -2.48
CA GLU A 78 -1.98 5.80 -3.69
C GLU A 78 -2.87 5.30 -4.82
N LEU A 79 -3.81 4.39 -4.56
CA LEU A 79 -4.74 3.90 -5.57
C LEU A 79 -5.65 5.01 -6.10
N ILE A 80 -6.20 5.84 -5.21
CA ILE A 80 -7.03 6.99 -5.60
C ILE A 80 -6.19 7.96 -6.44
N LEU A 81 -4.99 8.31 -5.97
CA LEU A 81 -4.09 9.22 -6.67
C LEU A 81 -3.66 8.65 -8.03
N ALA A 82 -3.38 7.35 -8.13
CA ALA A 82 -3.04 6.70 -9.37
C ALA A 82 -4.18 6.77 -10.39
N LYS A 83 -5.44 6.62 -9.94
CA LYS A 83 -6.63 6.76 -10.80
C LYS A 83 -6.85 8.21 -11.25
N VAL A 84 -6.79 9.17 -10.32
CA VAL A 84 -6.88 10.61 -10.65
C VAL A 84 -5.75 11.00 -11.60
N PHE A 85 -4.53 10.54 -11.34
CA PHE A 85 -3.39 10.79 -12.20
C PHE A 85 -3.62 10.20 -13.60
N THR A 86 -4.08 8.96 -13.69
CA THR A 86 -4.41 8.31 -14.97
C THR A 86 -5.50 9.06 -15.73
N LEU A 87 -6.47 9.61 -15.02
CA LEU A 87 -7.54 10.40 -15.61
C LEU A 87 -7.04 11.74 -16.16
N CYS A 88 -6.25 12.47 -15.37
CA CYS A 88 -5.75 13.79 -15.73
C CYS A 88 -4.63 13.75 -16.77
N PHE A 89 -3.81 12.70 -16.77
CA PHE A 89 -2.56 12.63 -17.54
C PHE A 89 -2.46 11.40 -18.46
N GLY A 90 -3.49 10.54 -18.50
CA GLY A 90 -3.51 9.31 -19.29
C GLY A 90 -2.80 8.12 -18.60
N THR A 91 -2.89 6.93 -19.21
CA THR A 91 -2.18 5.74 -18.73
C THR A 91 -0.68 5.94 -18.89
N SER A 92 0.06 5.91 -17.78
CA SER A 92 1.51 5.98 -17.80
C SER A 92 2.14 4.60 -17.57
N SER A 93 2.98 4.15 -18.51
CA SER A 93 3.98 3.12 -18.26
C SER A 93 5.21 3.77 -17.64
N PHE A 94 5.46 3.56 -16.35
CA PHE A 94 6.65 4.06 -15.65
C PHE A 94 7.92 3.44 -16.28
N PRO A 95 8.97 4.24 -16.61
CA PRO A 95 9.79 4.96 -15.63
C PRO A 95 9.88 6.49 -15.78
N GLU A 96 9.35 7.08 -16.85
CA GLU A 96 9.65 8.47 -17.23
C GLU A 96 8.42 9.36 -17.33
N ILE A 97 7.71 9.56 -16.22
CA ILE A 97 6.66 10.57 -16.16
C ILE A 97 7.31 11.94 -15.94
N PRO A 98 7.16 12.92 -16.85
CA PRO A 98 7.80 14.23 -16.75
C PRO A 98 7.47 14.97 -15.46
N LEU A 99 6.27 14.79 -14.91
CA LEU A 99 5.86 15.35 -13.62
C LEU A 99 6.76 14.83 -12.48
N PHE A 100 6.97 13.52 -12.38
CA PHE A 100 7.83 12.94 -11.34
C PHE A 100 9.29 13.32 -11.55
N ASN A 101 9.75 13.45 -12.80
CA ASN A 101 11.10 13.94 -13.08
C ASN A 101 11.30 15.41 -12.66
N ARG A 102 10.30 16.27 -12.85
CA ARG A 102 10.30 17.64 -12.32
C ARG A 102 10.27 17.62 -10.79
N PHE A 103 9.40 16.81 -10.19
CA PHE A 103 9.29 16.69 -8.74
C PHE A 103 10.61 16.23 -8.09
N LYS A 104 11.27 15.20 -8.64
CA LYS A 104 12.60 14.74 -8.17
C LYS A 104 13.61 15.89 -8.13
N LYS A 105 13.62 16.76 -9.14
CA LYS A 105 14.52 17.93 -9.20
C LYS A 105 14.24 18.96 -8.10
N VAL A 106 13.00 19.08 -7.61
CA VAL A 106 12.61 20.08 -6.59
C VAL A 106 12.41 19.49 -5.18
N CYS A 107 12.38 18.16 -5.04
CA CYS A 107 12.10 17.46 -3.78
C CYS A 107 13.04 17.88 -2.63
N HIS A 108 14.31 18.15 -2.93
CA HIS A 108 15.29 18.62 -1.95
C HIS A 108 15.00 20.03 -1.39
N ARG A 109 14.14 20.82 -2.06
CA ARG A 109 13.73 22.17 -1.64
C ARG A 109 12.52 22.16 -0.72
N ILE A 110 11.88 21.00 -0.53
CA ILE A 110 10.73 20.85 0.36
C ILE A 110 11.25 20.89 1.81
N VAL A 111 10.82 21.89 2.57
CA VAL A 111 11.20 22.07 3.97
C VAL A 111 10.56 20.96 4.80
N ARG A 112 11.38 20.02 5.29
CA ARG A 112 10.90 18.86 6.08
C ARG A 112 10.64 19.17 7.56
N ASN A 113 11.03 20.34 8.04
CA ASN A 113 10.91 20.70 9.45
C ASN A 113 9.71 21.60 9.73
N ASN A 114 8.94 21.96 8.70
CA ASN A 114 7.77 22.81 8.81
C ASN A 114 6.62 22.19 8.01
N PHE A 115 6.03 21.15 8.58
CA PHE A 115 4.81 20.56 8.05
C PHE A 115 3.65 21.48 8.42
N GLN A 116 3.28 22.37 7.52
CA GLN A 116 1.96 22.98 7.59
C GLN A 116 0.97 21.92 7.13
N ILE A 117 0.03 21.57 8.02
CA ILE A 117 -1.21 20.93 7.58
C ILE A 117 -1.81 21.87 6.53
N LEU A 118 -2.23 21.33 5.38
CA LEU A 118 -2.94 22.13 4.39
C LEU A 118 -4.11 22.81 5.10
N GLU A 119 -4.01 24.11 5.33
CA GLU A 119 -5.15 24.89 5.78
C GLU A 119 -6.18 24.85 4.67
N VAL A 120 -7.41 24.51 5.02
CA VAL A 120 -8.52 24.49 4.07
C VAL A 120 -8.84 25.94 3.75
N THR A 121 -8.17 26.48 2.73
CA THR A 121 -8.46 27.82 2.22
C THR A 121 -9.70 27.77 1.32
N PRO A 122 -10.44 28.88 1.17
CA PRO A 122 -11.58 28.94 0.26
C PRO A 122 -11.21 28.54 -1.18
N GLU A 123 -9.98 28.85 -1.64
CA GLU A 123 -9.51 28.42 -2.96
C GLU A 123 -9.38 26.90 -3.04
N LEU A 124 -8.87 26.24 -1.99
CA LEU A 124 -8.73 24.78 -1.95
C LEU A 124 -10.11 24.10 -2.01
N VAL A 125 -11.10 24.63 -1.28
CA VAL A 125 -12.49 24.13 -1.32
C VAL A 125 -13.07 24.28 -2.71
N SER A 126 -12.89 25.45 -3.35
CA SER A 126 -13.39 25.67 -4.72
C SER A 126 -12.73 24.74 -5.74
N PHE A 127 -11.44 24.43 -5.55
CA PHE A 127 -10.72 23.48 -6.38
C PHE A 127 -11.22 22.05 -6.15
N GLU A 128 -11.44 21.65 -4.90
CA GLU A 128 -12.03 20.36 -4.55
C GLU A 128 -13.40 20.18 -5.21
N GLU A 129 -14.30 21.16 -5.06
CA GLU A 129 -15.64 21.12 -5.66
C GLU A 129 -15.57 21.02 -7.20
N SER A 130 -14.68 21.79 -7.83
CA SER A 130 -14.48 21.74 -9.28
C SER A 130 -13.90 20.41 -9.75
N ALA A 131 -12.97 19.83 -8.98
CA ALA A 131 -12.37 18.54 -9.28
C ALA A 131 -13.39 17.41 -9.10
N LEU A 132 -14.19 17.45 -8.03
CA LEU A 132 -15.28 16.51 -7.77
C LEU A 132 -16.33 16.57 -8.88
N SER A 133 -16.79 17.77 -9.25
CA SER A 133 -17.75 17.95 -10.36
C SER A 133 -17.22 17.36 -11.67
N SER A 134 -15.94 17.63 -11.98
CA SER A 134 -15.28 17.11 -13.18
C SER A 134 -15.16 15.58 -13.15
N LEU A 135 -14.77 15.00 -12.00
CA LEU A 135 -14.68 13.56 -11.79
C LEU A 135 -16.06 12.89 -11.90
N THR A 136 -17.09 13.46 -11.30
CA THR A 136 -18.47 12.98 -11.37
C THR A 136 -18.98 12.97 -12.80
N ASN A 137 -18.73 14.03 -13.57
CA ASN A 137 -19.12 14.09 -14.98
C ASN A 137 -18.44 13.00 -15.80
N ILE A 138 -17.13 12.79 -15.62
CA ILE A 138 -16.40 11.76 -16.37
C ILE A 138 -16.89 10.35 -15.99
N LEU A 139 -17.13 10.09 -14.70
CA LEU A 139 -17.70 8.83 -14.26
C LEU A 139 -19.07 8.58 -14.91
N ASN A 140 -19.95 9.59 -14.92
CA ASN A 140 -21.28 9.48 -15.53
C ASN A 140 -21.22 9.29 -17.06
N GLU A 141 -20.25 9.88 -17.75
CA GLU A 141 -20.03 9.66 -19.19
C GLU A 141 -19.51 8.26 -19.51
N THR A 142 -18.68 7.69 -18.63
CA THR A 142 -18.16 6.32 -18.78
C THR A 142 -19.17 5.23 -18.40
N VAL A 143 -20.22 5.57 -17.63
CA VAL A 143 -21.35 4.68 -17.28
C VAL A 143 -22.51 4.90 -18.26
N LYS A 144 -22.23 4.91 -19.57
CA LYS A 144 -23.27 4.60 -20.57
C LYS A 144 -23.45 3.09 -20.59
N ILE A 145 -24.33 2.61 -19.71
CA ILE A 145 -24.82 1.23 -19.67
C ILE A 145 -25.54 0.95 -21.01
N PRO A 146 -25.15 -0.07 -21.78
CA PRO A 146 -26.00 -0.63 -22.84
C PRO A 146 -27.29 -1.23 -22.28
#